data_AF-A0A2P6FJK7-F1
#
_entry.id   AF-A0A2P6FJK7-F1
#
_cell.length_a   1.000
_cell.length_b   1.000
_cell.length_c   1.000
_cell.angle_alpha   90.00
_cell.angle_beta   90.00
_cell.angle_gamma   90.00
#
_symmetry.space_group_name_H-M   'P 1'
#
loop_
_entity.id
_entity.type
_entity.pdbx_description
1 polymer ?
#
loop_
_entity_poly.entity_id
_entity_poly.type
_entity_poly.pdbx_seq_one_letter_code
_entity_poly.pdbx_strand_id
1 'polypeptide(L)' 'MIDKILFALGSVAVFEGFFLAIAPGRIPKVLEVLNKFTKVELSRIGLIVMAAGVAILMITDF' A
#
# COMPACT_ATOMS: atom_id res chain seq x y z
N MET A 1 6.34 -20.99 5.43
CA MET A 1 6.92 -19.64 5.23
C MET A 1 6.32 -18.98 3.99
N ILE A 2 6.42 -19.60 2.82
CA ILE A 2 5.83 -19.08 1.58
C ILE A 2 4.31 -18.89 1.68
N ASP A 3 3.61 -19.78 2.38
CA ASP A 3 2.14 -19.75 2.53
C ASP A 3 1.67 -18.54 3.34
N LYS A 4 2.44 -18.12 4.36
CA LYS A 4 2.15 -16.93 5.17
C LYS A 4 2.32 -15.65 4.36
N ILE A 5 3.36 -15.59 3.53
CA ILE A 5 3.62 -14.46 2.63
C ILE A 5 2.52 -14.36 1.57
N LEU A 6 2.15 -15.49 0.95
CA LEU A 6 1.03 -15.59 0.00
C LEU A 6 -0.29 -15.19 0.63
N PHE A 7 -0.56 -15.62 1.87
CA PHE A 7 -1.76 -15.23 2.60
C PHE A 7 -1.79 -13.72 2.91
N ALA A 8 -0.66 -13.15 3.32
CA ALA A 8 -0.57 -11.71 3.58
C ALA A 8 -0.78 -10.88 2.30
N LEU A 9 -0.08 -11.23 1.22
CA LEU A 9 -0.25 -10.59 -0.10
C LEU A 9 -1.67 -10.74 -0.63
N GLY A 10 -2.24 -11.95 -0.56
CA GLY A 10 -3.60 -12.24 -1.00
C GLY A 10 -4.63 -11.47 -0.17
N SER A 11 -4.45 -11.39 1.14
CA SER A 11 -5.34 -10.63 2.02
C SER A 11 -5.31 -9.14 1.69
N VAL A 12 -4.13 -8.53 1.50
CA VAL A 12 -4.00 -7.12 1.12
C VAL A 12 -4.69 -6.85 -0.22
N ALA A 13 -4.45 -7.70 -1.23
CA ALA A 13 -5.08 -7.56 -2.54
C ALA A 13 -6.61 -7.66 -2.48
N VAL A 14 -7.16 -8.58 -1.66
CA VAL A 14 -8.60 -8.71 -1.45
C VAL A 14 -9.17 -7.47 -0.75
N PHE A 15 -8.50 -6.96 0.28
CA PHE A 15 -8.94 -5.74 0.96
C PHE A 15 -8.88 -4.52 0.05
N GLU A 16 -7.80 -4.32 -0.70
CA GLU A 16 -7.70 -3.23 -1.67
C GLU A 16 -8.81 -3.33 -2.72
N GLY A 17 -9.02 -4.50 -3.33
CA GLY A 17 -10.10 -4.75 -4.29
C GLY A 17 -11.50 -4.50 -3.69
N PHE A 18 -11.72 -4.92 -2.45
CA PHE A 18 -12.97 -4.70 -1.72
C PHE A 18 -13.24 -3.23 -1.43
N PHE A 19 -12.22 -2.47 -0.98
CA PHE A 19 -12.34 -1.03 -0.76
C PHE A 19 -12.66 -0.29 -2.06
N LEU A 20 -12.02 -0.68 -3.17
CA LEU A 20 -12.28 -0.13 -4.49
C LEU A 20 -13.72 -0.43 -4.95
N ALA A 21 -14.23 -1.64 -4.64
CA ALA A 21 -15.59 -2.05 -5.01
C ALA A 21 -16.69 -1.35 -4.17
N ILE A 22 -16.48 -1.17 -2.87
CA ILE A 22 -17.46 -0.52 -1.99
C ILE A 22 -17.52 0.99 -2.19
N ALA A 23 -16.39 1.63 -2.46
CA ALA A 23 -16.31 3.08 -2.51
C ALA A 23 -15.54 3.58 -3.74
N PRO A 24 -16.01 3.28 -4.97
CA PRO A 24 -15.31 3.69 -6.20
C PRO A 24 -15.17 5.22 -6.31
N GLY A 25 -16.13 5.97 -5.78
CA GLY A 25 -16.09 7.44 -5.70
C GLY A 25 -15.03 8.01 -4.76
N ARG A 26 -14.33 7.18 -3.97
CA ARG A 26 -13.19 7.62 -3.14
C ARG A 26 -11.90 7.72 -3.94
N ILE A 27 -11.74 6.98 -5.03
CA ILE A 27 -10.52 7.02 -5.87
C ILE A 27 -10.24 8.44 -6.38
N PRO A 28 -11.20 9.17 -6.98
CA PRO A 28 -10.97 10.56 -7.40
C PRO A 28 -10.53 11.46 -6.25
N LYS A 29 -11.09 11.26 -5.06
CA LYS A 29 -10.79 12.06 -3.86
C LYS A 29 -9.39 11.79 -3.32
N VAL A 30 -8.95 10.52 -3.37
CA VAL A 30 -7.56 10.15 -3.03
C VAL A 30 -6.60 10.72 -4.07
N LEU A 31 -6.91 10.59 -5.37
CA LEU A 31 -6.10 11.19 -6.43
C LEU A 31 -5.98 12.71 -6.32
N GLU A 32 -7.06 13.39 -5.93
CA GLU A 32 -7.04 14.83 -5.65
C GLU A 32 -6.08 15.18 -4.51
N VAL A 33 -6.01 14.35 -3.47
CA VAL A 33 -5.04 14.52 -2.37
C VAL A 33 -3.62 14.24 -2.86
N LEU A 34 -3.40 13.17 -3.62
CA LEU A 34 -2.08 12.82 -4.15
C LEU A 34 -1.55 13.86 -5.14
N ASN A 35 -2.44 14.48 -5.93
CA ASN A 35 -2.10 15.56 -6.87
C ASN A 35 -1.68 16.86 -6.19
N LYS A 36 -1.90 17.01 -4.87
CA LYS A 36 -1.37 18.17 -4.11
C LYS A 36 0.12 18.05 -3.84
N PHE A 37 0.70 16.87 -4.00
CA PHE A 37 2.13 16.64 -3.82
C PHE A 37 2.87 16.72 -5.16
N THR A 38 4.08 17.23 -5.12
CA THR A 38 4.99 17.19 -6.28
C THR A 38 5.47 15.75 -6.53
N LYS A 39 5.91 15.47 -7.76
CA LYS A 39 6.47 14.15 -8.13
C LYS A 39 7.62 13.72 -7.22
N VAL A 40 8.43 14.67 -6.76
CA VAL A 40 9.58 14.40 -5.87
C VAL A 40 9.10 13.99 -4.48
N GLU A 41 8.10 14.67 -3.92
CA GLU A 41 7.53 14.34 -2.62
C GLU A 41 6.82 12.98 -2.65
N LEU A 42 6.03 12.72 -3.70
CA LEU A 42 5.35 11.44 -3.88
C LEU A 42 6.35 10.27 -3.96
N SER A 43 7.44 10.47 -4.71
CA SER A 43 8.55 9.50 -4.81
C SER A 43 9.21 9.24 -3.46
N ARG A 44 9.46 10.31 -2.67
CA ARG A 44 10.06 10.20 -1.35
C ARG A 44 9.15 9.46 -0.36
N ILE A 45 7.85 9.73 -0.39
CA ILE A 45 6.85 9.01 0.41
C ILE A 45 6.84 7.54 0.02
N GLY A 46 6.81 7.22 -1.28
CA GLY A 46 6.86 5.84 -1.76
C GLY A 46 8.11 5.10 -1.29
N LEU A 47 9.28 5.76 -1.35
CA LEU A 47 10.54 5.21 -0.85
C LEU A 47 10.49 4.90 0.65
N ILE A 48 9.94 5.82 1.47
CA ILE A 48 9.81 5.65 2.92
C ILE A 48 8.88 4.48 3.25
N VAL A 49 7.72 4.39 2.57
CA VAL A 49 6.75 3.31 2.76
C VAL A 49 7.37 1.96 2.41
N MET A 50 8.11 1.88 1.30
CA MET A 50 8.79 0.67 0.89
C MET A 50 9.90 0.26 1.87
N ALA A 51 10.72 1.22 2.32
CA ALA A 51 11.75 0.97 3.32
C ALA A 51 11.17 0.49 4.65
N ALA A 52 10.05 1.06 5.09
CA ALA A 52 9.33 0.61 6.28
C ALA A 52 8.82 -0.82 6.13
N GLY A 53 8.23 -1.16 4.97
CA GLY A 53 7.79 -2.53 4.68
C GLY A 53 8.94 -3.54 4.72
N VAL A 54 10.09 -3.21 4.12
CA VAL A 54 11.29 -4.05 4.17
C VAL A 54 11.83 -4.17 5.60
N ALA A 55 11.88 -3.08 6.36
CA ALA A 55 12.32 -3.09 7.75
C ALA A 55 11.41 -3.98 8.61
N ILE A 56 10.09 -3.88 8.45
CA ILE A 56 9.13 -4.74 9.15
C ILE A 56 9.40 -6.20 8.80
N LEU A 57 9.60 -6.54 7.52
CA LEU A 57 9.93 -7.91 7.10
C LEU A 57 11.25 -8.42 7.69
N MET A 58 12.25 -7.55 7.86
CA MET A 58 13.54 -7.90 8.44
C MET A 58 13.49 -8.19 9.94
N ILE A 59 12.63 -7.48 10.68
CA ILE A 59 12.53 -7.59 12.14
C ILE A 59 11.46 -8.63 12.54
N THR A 60 10.58 -9.01 11.62
CA THR A 60 9.51 -9.98 11.90
C THR A 60 9.97 -11.39 11.55
N ASP A 61 10.09 -12.24 12.56
CA ASP A 61 10.34 -13.69 12.42
C ASP A 61 9.07 -14.41 11.87
N PHE A 62 8.79 -14.27 10.58
CA PHE A 62 7.65 -14.94 9.91
C PHE A 62 7.85 -16.45 9.67
#